data_AF-A0A973LNF4-F1
#
_entry.id   AF-A0A973LNF4-F1
#
_cell.length_a   1.000
_cell.length_b   1.000
_cell.length_c   1.000
_cell.angle_alpha   90.00
_cell.angle_beta   90.00
_cell.angle_gamma   90.00
#
_symmetry.space_group_name_H-M   'P 1'
#
loop_
_entity.id
_entity.type
_entity.pdbx_description
1 polymer ?
#
loop_
_entity_poly.entity_id
_entity_poly.type
_entity_poly.pdbx_seq_one_letter_code
_entity_poly.pdbx_strand_id
1 'polypeptide(L)'
;IVLDNADDPSALPTWLPEGPGHVLITSRNPSWRGLARSVALDSFTRTDSIRYLKSHLPGVRNTEANALADDLGDLPLALTQAVGVVASGMTVDTYRARLLHNTAELLQLGETPGYPAPLAATVDIATKLLARQYPVSFQLFQLGSFFGPDPVPLAWLSYAVALLPTDRDDLTQPNAALDPLVRYGLARVDQESFQIHRLTQAIQRDRVEPSRAAALRHAVTYVLRSATPGDPDLPESWPGWEQLTAHISGRPRPDDTDQFLLCAVLLGSARYLMRSGRLHEAHRMSMEFHDLWAGHFGADHPDTLAWAASRAEAEAAIGGYAEAHRLALDVLERRRHVLGDDHPDTVASMNSLAEALVYLGAYDEARRLYEDVLQRSRRVLGEDAPVTLTTLNSLAITLVALNEPEDARRLLEDVLARQRRVLGEDHPDTLSTAHNLAVAFSALREPHQARLLAQDVLERRRRFLGDDHPSTLAVATTLAIAVSELGEQTEARLLTADNLYKLRRTLGENHPETLEAARVLAVILNHLGKGHHEAARLLENALDRSRRTLGADHPITESILQDLAATYQAMGKHLEAQRLLAPGSERNSSRRPRR
;
A
#
# COMPACT_ATOMS: atom_id res chain seq x y z
N ILE A 1 14.79 -13.22 -1.51
CA ILE A 1 14.02 -11.98 -1.27
C ILE A 1 14.81 -11.11 -0.30
N VAL A 2 14.83 -9.79 -0.52
CA VAL A 2 15.40 -8.83 0.44
C VAL A 2 14.28 -7.89 0.88
N LEU A 3 13.98 -7.87 2.17
CA LEU A 3 13.05 -6.94 2.79
C LEU A 3 13.89 -5.88 3.49
N ASP A 4 13.90 -4.67 2.93
CA ASP A 4 14.69 -3.56 3.47
C ASP A 4 13.85 -2.71 4.43
N ASN A 5 14.41 -2.34 5.59
CA ASN A 5 13.76 -1.53 6.63
C ASN A 5 12.44 -2.10 7.18
N ALA A 6 12.35 -3.42 7.28
CA ALA A 6 11.22 -4.14 7.83
C ALA A 6 11.21 -4.04 9.36
N ASP A 7 10.75 -2.91 9.91
CA ASP A 7 10.84 -2.60 11.35
C ASP A 7 9.70 -3.21 12.20
N ASP A 8 8.64 -3.75 11.60
CA ASP A 8 7.56 -4.43 12.32
C ASP A 8 7.50 -5.94 11.99
N PRO A 9 7.99 -6.82 12.88
CA PRO A 9 7.93 -8.27 12.69
C PRO A 9 6.50 -8.83 12.61
N SER A 10 5.51 -8.14 13.17
CA SER A 10 4.12 -8.61 13.21
C SER A 10 3.39 -8.43 11.87
N ALA A 11 3.86 -7.50 11.04
CA ALA A 11 3.27 -7.18 9.74
C ALA A 11 3.75 -8.11 8.58
N LEU A 12 4.77 -8.93 8.83
CA LEU A 12 5.51 -9.67 7.80
C LEU A 12 5.31 -11.19 7.69
N PRO A 13 4.64 -11.92 8.61
CA PRO A 13 4.43 -13.36 8.45
C PRO A 13 3.76 -13.74 7.12
N THR A 14 2.90 -12.87 6.58
CA THR A 14 2.22 -13.01 5.28
C THR A 14 3.14 -12.79 4.07
N TRP A 15 4.30 -12.16 4.25
CA TRP A 15 5.24 -11.81 3.17
C TRP A 15 6.40 -12.81 3.06
N LEU A 16 6.55 -13.70 4.03
CA LEU A 16 7.61 -14.71 4.04
C LEU A 16 7.24 -15.86 3.10
N PRO A 17 8.04 -16.12 2.05
CA PRO A 17 7.75 -17.21 1.11
C PRO A 17 7.87 -18.57 1.80
N GLU A 18 6.88 -19.43 1.60
CA GLU A 18 6.95 -20.85 1.94
C GLU A 18 7.55 -21.63 0.75
N GLY A 19 8.87 -21.66 0.63
CA GLY A 19 9.56 -22.32 -0.48
C GLY A 19 11.08 -22.34 -0.37
N PRO A 20 11.80 -23.01 -1.30
CA PRO A 20 13.25 -23.02 -1.31
C PRO A 20 13.81 -21.63 -1.64
N GLY A 21 14.66 -21.08 -0.78
CA GLY A 21 15.27 -19.77 -0.98
C GLY A 21 15.76 -19.14 0.33
N HIS A 22 16.33 -17.93 0.22
CA HIS A 22 16.72 -17.13 1.38
C HIS A 22 15.95 -15.81 1.39
N VAL A 23 15.53 -15.40 2.59
CA VAL A 23 14.98 -14.07 2.86
C VAL A 23 16.01 -13.32 3.70
N LEU A 24 16.45 -12.17 3.21
CA LEU A 24 17.26 -11.24 3.97
C LEU A 24 16.34 -10.13 4.48
N ILE A 25 16.40 -9.81 5.77
CA ILE A 25 15.63 -8.73 6.38
C ILE A 25 16.63 -7.73 6.96
N THR A 26 16.53 -6.47 6.56
CA THR A 26 17.22 -5.39 7.25
C THR A 26 16.21 -4.69 8.16
N SER A 27 16.57 -4.47 9.41
CA SER A 27 15.70 -3.81 10.39
C SER A 27 16.53 -3.22 11.52
N ARG A 28 16.04 -2.13 12.11
CA ARG A 28 16.56 -1.58 13.36
C ARG A 28 15.85 -2.14 14.59
N ASN A 29 14.74 -2.85 14.41
CA ASN A 29 13.97 -3.40 15.51
C ASN A 29 14.66 -4.67 16.06
N PRO A 30 15.11 -4.69 17.32
CA PRO A 30 15.72 -5.88 17.91
C PRO A 30 14.72 -7.04 18.11
N SER A 31 13.41 -6.77 17.99
CA SER A 31 12.32 -7.73 18.19
C SER A 31 12.27 -8.85 17.12
N TRP A 32 13.11 -8.78 16.10
CA TRP A 32 13.34 -9.90 15.15
C TRP A 32 14.05 -11.10 15.78
N ARG A 33 14.68 -10.92 16.95
CA ARG A 33 15.36 -11.99 17.67
C ARG A 33 14.35 -13.07 18.07
N GLY A 34 14.49 -14.25 17.47
CA GLY A 34 13.61 -15.42 17.70
C GLY A 34 12.66 -15.74 16.55
N LEU A 35 12.40 -14.79 15.65
CA LEU A 35 11.62 -14.99 14.43
C LEU A 35 12.49 -15.28 13.19
N ALA A 36 13.71 -14.76 13.18
CA ALA A 36 14.69 -15.02 12.12
C ALA A 36 16.11 -15.17 12.70
N ARG A 37 17.01 -15.77 11.91
CA ARG A 37 18.45 -15.77 12.21
C ARG A 37 18.99 -14.35 12.04
N SER A 38 19.18 -13.64 13.14
CA SER A 38 19.72 -12.28 13.13
C SER A 38 21.24 -12.28 12.87
N VAL A 39 21.69 -11.45 11.94
CA VAL A 39 23.10 -11.08 11.78
C VAL A 39 23.23 -9.63 12.19
N ALA A 40 23.95 -9.37 13.28
CA ALA A 40 24.26 -7.99 13.66
C ALA A 40 25.22 -7.40 12.63
N LEU A 41 24.84 -6.26 12.03
CA LEU A 41 25.73 -5.47 11.20
C LEU A 41 26.41 -4.44 12.09
N ASP A 42 27.62 -4.78 12.53
CA ASP A 42 28.47 -3.90 13.31
C ASP A 42 29.24 -2.92 12.41
N SER A 43 29.96 -1.98 13.05
CA SER A 43 30.95 -1.14 12.37
C SER A 43 32.01 -2.02 11.67
N PHE A 44 32.77 -1.43 10.74
CA PHE A 44 33.88 -2.15 10.15
C PHE A 44 34.87 -2.61 11.22
N THR A 45 35.54 -3.73 10.97
CA THR A 45 36.73 -4.04 11.76
C THR A 45 37.80 -2.99 11.45
N ARG A 46 38.67 -2.68 12.42
CA ARG A 46 39.76 -1.72 12.19
C ARG A 46 40.59 -2.05 10.94
N THR A 47 40.82 -3.34 10.70
CA THR A 47 41.53 -3.82 9.51
C THR A 47 40.77 -3.50 8.22
N ASP A 48 39.45 -3.66 8.21
CA ASP A 48 38.61 -3.33 7.06
C ASP A 48 38.56 -1.82 6.82
N SER A 49 38.45 -1.00 7.88
CA SER A 49 38.52 0.46 7.80
C SER A 49 39.85 0.94 7.19
N ILE A 50 40.98 0.41 7.67
CA ILE A 50 42.31 0.75 7.13
C ILE A 50 42.43 0.31 5.68
N ARG A 51 41.94 -0.89 5.34
CA ARG A 51 41.96 -1.39 3.96
C ARG A 51 41.14 -0.48 3.05
N TYR A 52 39.94 -0.11 3.47
CA TYR A 52 39.05 0.79 2.76
C TYR A 52 39.69 2.18 2.54
N LEU A 53 40.27 2.78 3.59
CA LEU A 53 40.94 4.08 3.48
C LEU A 53 42.13 4.03 2.52
N LYS A 54 42.95 2.98 2.59
CA LYS A 54 44.10 2.82 1.67
C LYS A 54 43.70 2.62 0.22
N SER A 55 42.58 1.93 -0.05
CA SER A 55 42.13 1.73 -1.42
C SER A 55 41.53 2.99 -2.05
N HIS A 56 41.02 3.92 -1.23
CA HIS A 56 40.37 5.14 -1.73
C HIS A 56 41.20 6.42 -1.54
N LEU A 57 42.27 6.39 -0.74
CA LEU A 57 43.21 7.51 -0.54
C LEU A 57 44.64 7.06 -0.92
N PRO A 58 45.01 7.16 -2.21
CA PRO A 58 46.33 6.76 -2.67
C PRO A 58 47.44 7.53 -1.93
N GLY A 59 48.36 6.80 -1.31
CA GLY A 59 49.50 7.38 -0.60
C GLY A 59 49.30 7.61 0.91
N VAL A 60 48.14 7.31 1.49
CA VAL A 60 47.93 7.40 2.95
C VAL A 60 48.78 6.37 3.70
N ARG A 61 49.49 6.81 4.76
CA ARG A 61 50.30 5.92 5.59
C ARG A 61 49.39 5.04 6.45
N ASN A 62 49.88 3.85 6.83
CA ASN A 62 49.11 2.94 7.69
C ASN A 62 48.74 3.58 9.04
N THR A 63 49.64 4.39 9.60
CA THR A 63 49.44 5.11 10.86
C THR A 63 48.34 6.17 10.74
N GLU A 64 48.32 6.91 9.64
CA GLU A 64 47.29 7.91 9.34
C GLU A 64 45.93 7.26 9.11
N ALA A 65 45.87 6.19 8.33
CA ALA A 65 44.64 5.45 8.09
C ALA A 65 44.08 4.83 9.40
N ASN A 66 44.93 4.27 10.25
CA ASN A 66 44.52 3.73 11.54
C ASN A 66 43.95 4.80 12.46
N ALA A 67 44.60 5.95 12.54
CA ALA A 67 44.18 7.05 13.40
C ALA A 67 42.89 7.72 12.90
N LEU A 68 42.74 7.88 11.58
CA LEU A 68 41.50 8.38 10.99
C LEU A 68 40.34 7.41 11.21
N ALA A 69 40.56 6.10 11.06
CA ALA A 69 39.55 5.09 11.34
C ALA A 69 39.09 5.10 12.81
N ASP A 70 40.03 5.33 13.73
CA ASP A 70 39.77 5.49 15.16
C ASP A 70 38.85 6.67 15.45
N ASP A 71 39.21 7.86 14.95
CA ASP A 71 38.44 9.08 15.20
C ASP A 71 37.01 8.98 14.63
N LEU A 72 36.82 8.21 13.55
CA LEU A 72 35.53 7.99 12.90
C LEU A 72 34.71 6.84 13.53
N GLY A 73 35.26 6.15 14.53
CA GLY A 73 34.61 5.02 15.20
C GLY A 73 34.37 3.83 14.26
N ASP A 74 35.21 3.66 13.24
CA ASP A 74 35.10 2.59 12.23
C ASP A 74 33.73 2.53 11.50
N LEU A 75 33.01 3.66 11.46
CA LEU A 75 31.69 3.76 10.84
C LEU A 75 31.81 3.83 9.29
N PRO A 76 31.25 2.87 8.52
CA PRO A 76 31.41 2.83 7.06
C PRO A 76 30.95 4.10 6.34
N LEU A 77 29.84 4.68 6.78
CA LEU A 77 29.32 5.93 6.20
C LEU A 77 30.23 7.12 6.51
N ALA A 78 30.75 7.22 7.74
CA ALA A 78 31.65 8.30 8.13
C ALA A 78 33.00 8.18 7.41
N LEU A 79 33.51 6.96 7.23
CA LEU A 79 34.69 6.67 6.40
C LEU A 79 34.49 7.12 4.94
N THR A 80 33.34 6.79 4.34
CA THR A 80 33.03 7.17 2.95
C THR A 80 33.02 8.70 2.77
N GLN A 81 32.39 9.41 3.69
CA GLN A 81 32.34 10.89 3.67
C GLN A 81 33.71 11.53 3.95
N ALA A 82 34.48 10.98 4.88
CA ALA A 82 35.84 11.43 5.17
C ALA A 82 36.76 11.29 3.95
N VAL A 83 36.69 10.14 3.26
CA VAL A 83 37.41 9.91 2.01
C VAL A 83 37.06 10.97 0.97
N GLY A 84 35.77 11.27 0.78
CA GLY A 84 35.33 12.30 -0.18
C GLY A 84 35.94 13.68 0.10
N VAL A 85 35.96 14.10 1.36
CA VAL A 85 36.57 15.38 1.77
C VAL A 85 38.09 15.37 1.61
N VAL A 86 38.78 14.31 2.06
CA VAL A 86 40.25 14.23 1.95
C VAL A 86 40.68 14.19 0.48
N ALA A 87 40.01 13.40 -0.36
CA ALA A 87 40.25 13.33 -1.80
C ALA A 87 39.99 14.66 -2.53
N SER A 88 39.22 15.59 -1.92
CA SER A 88 39.01 16.93 -2.47
C SER A 88 40.21 17.88 -2.30
N GLY A 89 41.27 17.46 -1.60
CA GLY A 89 42.53 18.20 -1.43
C GLY A 89 42.88 18.56 0.02
N MET A 90 42.10 18.11 1.01
CA MET A 90 42.41 18.31 2.43
C MET A 90 43.36 17.20 2.92
N THR A 91 44.42 17.56 3.66
CA THR A 91 45.31 16.55 4.25
C THR A 91 44.62 15.79 5.38
N VAL A 92 45.00 14.53 5.59
CA VAL A 92 44.43 13.68 6.66
C VAL A 92 44.59 14.35 8.03
N ASP A 93 45.76 14.92 8.33
CA ASP A 93 46.00 15.59 9.62
C ASP A 93 45.07 16.79 9.85
N THR A 94 44.87 17.62 8.81
CA THR A 94 43.95 18.76 8.89
C THR A 94 42.51 18.30 9.07
N TYR A 95 42.11 17.24 8.37
CA TYR A 95 40.77 16.67 8.49
C TYR A 95 40.52 16.15 9.91
N ARG A 96 41.45 15.34 10.45
CA ARG A 96 41.37 14.80 11.81
C ARG A 96 41.30 15.89 12.88
N ALA A 97 42.10 16.95 12.75
CA ALA A 97 42.06 18.08 13.67
C ALA A 97 40.67 18.74 13.71
N ARG A 98 40.04 18.94 12.55
CA ARG A 98 38.66 19.46 12.46
C ARG A 98 37.63 18.49 13.00
N LEU A 99 37.78 17.20 12.68
CA LEU A 99 36.87 16.14 13.14
C LEU A 99 36.83 16.08 14.67
N LEU A 100 37.99 16.03 15.32
CA LEU A 100 38.11 15.95 16.78
C LEU A 100 37.54 17.20 17.46
N HIS A 101 37.83 18.38 16.93
CA HIS A 101 37.29 19.64 17.44
C HIS A 101 35.76 19.68 17.34
N ASN A 102 35.20 19.41 16.16
CA ASN A 102 33.75 19.41 15.95
C ASN A 102 33.04 18.33 16.77
N THR A 103 33.65 17.15 16.93
CA THR A 103 33.11 16.06 17.75
C THR A 103 33.04 16.48 19.23
N ALA A 104 34.09 17.14 19.73
CA ALA A 104 34.11 17.65 21.10
C ALA A 104 33.05 18.73 21.33
N GLU A 105 32.85 19.66 20.39
CA GLU A 105 31.79 20.68 20.47
C GLU A 105 30.40 20.03 20.53
N LEU A 106 30.12 19.04 19.69
CA LEU A 106 28.84 18.33 19.68
C LEU A 106 28.58 17.58 20.99
N LEU A 107 29.59 16.96 21.58
CA LEU A 107 29.47 16.25 22.86
C LEU A 107 29.28 17.20 24.06
N GLN A 108 29.81 18.43 23.97
CA GLN A 108 29.63 19.45 25.02
C GLN A 108 28.22 20.05 25.05
N LEU A 109 27.51 20.04 23.90
CA LEU A 109 26.15 20.57 23.80
C LEU A 109 25.07 19.70 24.49
N GLY A 110 25.43 18.53 25.01
CA GLY A 110 24.61 17.76 25.96
C GLY A 110 23.35 17.08 25.41
N GLU A 111 22.93 17.39 24.20
CA GLU A 111 21.90 16.65 23.48
C GLU A 111 22.56 15.46 22.78
N THR A 112 22.24 14.23 23.18
CA THR A 112 22.63 13.03 22.43
C THR A 112 21.65 12.84 21.28
N PRO A 113 21.99 13.18 20.03
CA PRO A 113 21.11 12.92 18.92
C PRO A 113 21.08 11.41 18.67
N GLY A 114 20.05 10.91 17.98
CA GLY A 114 19.92 9.48 17.63
C GLY A 114 20.98 8.95 16.64
N TYR A 115 22.14 9.60 16.52
CA TYR A 115 23.22 9.29 15.59
C TYR A 115 24.62 9.52 16.21
N PRO A 116 25.67 8.83 15.73
CA PRO A 116 27.02 8.97 16.28
C PRO A 116 27.63 10.37 16.05
N ALA A 117 28.25 10.94 17.10
CA ALA A 117 28.89 12.24 17.03
C ALA A 117 30.00 12.36 15.96
N PRO A 118 30.87 11.35 15.74
CA PRO A 118 31.86 11.39 14.66
C PRO A 118 31.23 11.53 13.27
N LEU A 119 30.12 10.82 13.02
CA LEU A 119 29.38 10.92 11.76
C LEU A 119 28.81 12.33 11.59
N ALA A 120 28.21 12.89 12.64
CA ALA A 120 27.69 14.25 12.61
C ALA A 120 28.78 15.28 12.33
N ALA A 121 29.96 15.13 12.94
CA ALA A 121 31.11 15.99 12.69
C ALA A 121 31.63 15.86 11.24
N THR A 122 31.67 14.65 10.68
CA THR A 122 32.02 14.43 9.28
C THR A 122 31.05 15.12 8.31
N VAL A 123 29.74 14.95 8.52
CA VAL A 123 28.71 15.65 7.72
C VAL A 123 28.85 17.17 7.88
N ASP A 124 29.19 17.67 9.07
CA ASP A 124 29.41 19.11 9.31
C ASP A 124 30.54 19.67 8.45
N ILE A 125 31.69 18.98 8.45
CA ILE A 125 32.87 19.39 7.66
C ILE A 125 32.51 19.43 6.17
N ALA A 126 31.89 18.37 5.66
CA ALA A 126 31.47 18.27 4.26
C ALA A 126 30.48 19.40 3.90
N THR A 127 29.48 19.63 4.75
CA THR A 127 28.44 20.64 4.55
C THR A 127 29.01 22.06 4.57
N LYS A 128 29.92 22.38 5.50
CA LYS A 128 30.60 23.68 5.58
C LYS A 128 31.50 23.94 4.36
N LEU A 129 32.15 22.91 3.83
CA LEU A 129 32.93 23.03 2.59
C LEU A 129 32.02 23.26 1.39
N LEU A 130 30.95 22.46 1.29
CA LEU A 130 29.94 22.57 0.26
C LEU A 130 29.32 23.97 0.22
N ALA A 131 28.88 24.51 1.36
CA ALA A 131 28.30 25.84 1.45
C ALA A 131 29.25 26.97 1.00
N ARG A 132 30.57 26.80 1.20
CA ARG A 132 31.59 27.79 0.82
C ARG A 132 32.00 27.71 -0.64
N GLN A 133 32.11 26.50 -1.19
CA GLN A 133 32.67 26.27 -2.53
C GLN A 133 31.60 26.08 -3.60
N TYR A 134 30.44 25.52 -3.21
CA TYR A 134 29.36 25.11 -4.11
C TYR A 134 27.99 25.48 -3.50
N PRO A 135 27.65 26.79 -3.45
CA PRO A 135 26.45 27.27 -2.77
C PRO A 135 25.16 26.66 -3.34
N VAL A 136 25.10 26.42 -4.65
CA VAL A 136 23.96 25.77 -5.31
C VAL A 136 23.80 24.31 -4.87
N SER A 137 24.89 23.54 -4.88
CA SER A 137 24.90 22.16 -4.40
C SER A 137 24.47 22.08 -2.93
N PHE A 138 24.89 23.05 -2.11
CA PHE A 138 24.45 23.14 -0.72
C PHE A 138 22.93 23.36 -0.60
N GLN A 139 22.33 24.19 -1.45
CA GLN A 139 20.87 24.36 -1.46
C GLN A 139 20.14 23.09 -1.89
N LEU A 140 20.65 22.38 -2.90
CA LEU A 140 20.09 21.09 -3.33
C LEU A 140 20.22 20.02 -2.24
N PHE A 141 21.35 19.98 -1.54
CA PHE A 141 21.54 19.11 -0.38
C PHE A 141 20.55 19.44 0.74
N GLN A 142 20.33 20.71 1.02
CA GLN A 142 19.32 21.15 1.99
C GLN A 142 17.92 20.70 1.56
N LEU A 143 17.51 20.94 0.32
CA LEU A 143 16.20 20.50 -0.19
C LEU A 143 16.06 18.97 -0.13
N GLY A 144 17.03 18.25 -0.68
CA GLY A 144 17.12 16.79 -0.66
C GLY A 144 17.02 16.18 0.74
N SER A 145 17.53 16.91 1.74
CA SER A 145 17.46 16.47 3.12
C SER A 145 16.05 16.49 3.69
N PHE A 146 15.08 17.19 3.10
CA PHE A 146 13.70 17.24 3.58
C PHE A 146 12.74 16.31 2.82
N PHE A 147 13.19 15.65 1.74
CA PHE A 147 12.46 14.51 1.14
C PHE A 147 12.56 13.26 2.02
N GLY A 148 11.70 12.25 1.75
CA GLY A 148 11.93 10.90 2.28
C GLY A 148 13.28 10.31 1.86
N PRO A 149 13.73 9.22 2.51
CA PRO A 149 15.06 8.65 2.31
C PRO A 149 15.23 7.89 0.98
N ASP A 150 14.16 7.67 0.23
CA ASP A 150 14.17 7.02 -1.08
C ASP A 150 14.84 7.90 -2.16
N PRO A 151 15.21 7.34 -3.32
CA PRO A 151 15.80 8.11 -4.41
C PRO A 151 14.82 9.16 -4.96
N VAL A 152 15.23 10.43 -4.96
CA VAL A 152 14.45 11.57 -5.47
C VAL A 152 14.71 11.71 -6.98
N PRO A 153 13.68 11.66 -7.84
CA PRO A 153 13.85 11.87 -9.27
C PRO A 153 14.42 13.25 -9.61
N LEU A 154 15.45 13.30 -10.47
CA LEU A 154 16.11 14.55 -10.86
C LEU A 154 15.14 15.51 -11.56
N ALA A 155 14.16 14.97 -12.31
CA ALA A 155 13.12 15.76 -12.96
C ALA A 155 12.32 16.63 -11.97
N TRP A 156 12.18 16.19 -10.72
CA TRP A 156 11.42 16.93 -9.71
C TRP A 156 12.12 18.21 -9.25
N LEU A 157 13.45 18.28 -9.37
CA LEU A 157 14.22 19.47 -8.98
C LEU A 157 13.84 20.69 -9.83
N SER A 158 13.39 20.47 -11.05
CA SER A 158 12.91 21.54 -11.94
C SER A 158 11.68 22.28 -11.38
N TYR A 159 10.87 21.64 -10.54
CA TYR A 159 9.73 22.30 -9.88
C TYR A 159 10.15 23.24 -8.74
N ALA A 160 11.37 23.08 -8.20
CA ALA A 160 11.87 23.91 -7.11
C ALA A 160 12.41 25.28 -7.57
N VAL A 161 12.48 25.54 -8.88
CA VAL A 161 13.07 26.76 -9.49
C VAL A 161 12.52 28.06 -8.91
N ALA A 162 11.21 28.12 -8.63
CA ALA A 162 10.58 29.32 -8.12
C ALA A 162 10.81 29.58 -6.62
N LEU A 163 11.32 28.58 -5.88
CA LEU A 163 11.35 28.58 -4.42
C LEU A 163 12.76 28.59 -3.83
N LEU A 164 13.77 28.35 -4.66
CA LEU A 164 15.18 28.37 -4.25
C LEU A 164 15.92 29.55 -4.90
N PRO A 165 16.78 30.25 -4.16
CA PRO A 165 17.65 31.29 -4.72
C PRO A 165 18.81 30.66 -5.50
N THR A 166 18.49 30.02 -6.61
CA THR A 166 19.40 29.28 -7.51
C THR A 166 19.05 29.59 -8.97
N ASP A 167 20.04 29.50 -9.87
CA ASP A 167 19.79 29.65 -11.30
C ASP A 167 18.86 28.54 -11.82
N ARG A 168 18.00 28.88 -12.78
CA ARG A 168 17.08 27.93 -13.41
C ARG A 168 17.83 26.82 -14.14
N ASP A 169 18.96 27.14 -14.76
CA ASP A 169 19.75 26.18 -15.54
C ASP A 169 20.32 25.08 -14.63
N ASP A 170 20.76 25.43 -13.41
CA ASP A 170 21.26 24.47 -12.42
C ASP A 170 20.20 23.48 -11.90
N LEU A 171 18.92 23.85 -11.99
CA LEU A 171 17.80 23.01 -11.53
C LEU A 171 17.15 22.22 -12.67
N THR A 172 17.32 22.65 -13.92
CA THR A 172 16.86 21.92 -15.11
C THR A 172 17.91 20.92 -15.60
N GLN A 173 19.19 21.12 -15.28
CA GLN A 173 20.27 20.17 -15.53
C GLN A 173 21.10 19.92 -14.25
N PRO A 174 20.51 19.24 -13.23
CA PRO A 174 21.06 19.22 -11.89
C PRO A 174 22.34 18.40 -11.73
N ASN A 175 22.74 17.60 -12.71
CA ASN A 175 23.89 16.69 -12.59
C ASN A 175 25.19 17.42 -12.22
N ALA A 176 25.50 18.56 -12.86
CA ALA A 176 26.67 19.35 -12.53
C ALA A 176 26.58 19.96 -11.12
N ALA A 177 25.38 20.38 -10.72
CA ALA A 177 25.11 20.91 -9.40
C ALA A 177 25.11 19.84 -8.29
N LEU A 178 24.91 18.56 -8.63
CA LEU A 178 24.90 17.45 -7.68
C LEU A 178 26.26 16.73 -7.55
N ASP A 179 27.16 16.86 -8.53
CA ASP A 179 28.50 16.24 -8.49
C ASP A 179 29.28 16.54 -7.18
N PRO A 180 29.27 17.78 -6.64
CA PRO A 180 29.91 18.05 -5.35
C PRO A 180 29.34 17.24 -4.18
N LEU A 181 28.06 16.84 -4.23
CA LEU A 181 27.45 15.99 -3.20
C LEU A 181 28.00 14.58 -3.22
N VAL A 182 28.21 14.03 -4.43
CA VAL A 182 28.85 12.72 -4.62
C VAL A 182 30.30 12.81 -4.17
N ARG A 183 31.01 13.86 -4.58
CA ARG A 183 32.41 14.09 -4.22
C ARG A 183 32.64 14.12 -2.70
N TYR A 184 31.72 14.72 -1.94
CA TYR A 184 31.81 14.73 -0.47
C TYR A 184 31.10 13.55 0.23
N GLY A 185 30.60 12.56 -0.53
CA GLY A 185 29.92 11.38 0.03
C GLY A 185 28.59 11.70 0.74
N LEU A 186 27.97 12.85 0.42
CA LEU A 186 26.72 13.31 1.02
C LEU A 186 25.50 12.69 0.33
N ALA A 187 25.59 12.42 -0.97
CA ALA A 187 24.53 11.82 -1.77
C ALA A 187 25.09 10.77 -2.74
N ARG A 188 24.22 9.84 -3.15
CA ARG A 188 24.41 9.03 -4.35
C ARG A 188 23.59 9.65 -5.47
N VAL A 189 24.15 9.71 -6.67
CA VAL A 189 23.48 10.26 -7.85
C VAL A 189 23.66 9.26 -8.96
N ASP A 190 22.56 8.89 -9.62
CA ASP A 190 22.57 8.10 -10.85
C ASP A 190 22.06 8.97 -12.01
N GLN A 191 21.65 8.36 -13.13
CA GLN A 191 21.20 9.10 -14.31
C GLN A 191 19.84 9.79 -14.13
N GLU A 192 18.99 9.28 -13.23
CA GLU A 192 17.58 9.68 -13.12
C GLU A 192 17.20 10.16 -11.72
N SER A 193 18.00 9.86 -10.70
CA SER A 193 17.69 10.16 -9.31
C SER A 193 18.93 10.55 -8.48
N PHE A 194 18.67 11.17 -7.33
CA PHE A 194 19.66 11.30 -6.27
C PHE A 194 19.09 10.89 -4.92
N GLN A 195 19.92 10.30 -4.07
CA GLN A 195 19.53 9.79 -2.77
C GLN A 195 20.50 10.27 -1.69
N ILE A 196 19.95 10.82 -0.61
CA ILE A 196 20.72 11.19 0.58
C ILE A 196 20.44 10.13 1.65
N HIS A 197 21.51 9.63 2.27
CA HIS A 197 21.37 8.65 3.33
C HIS A 197 20.56 9.22 4.52
N ARG A 198 19.60 8.46 5.06
CA ARG A 198 18.69 8.89 6.14
C ARG A 198 19.38 9.58 7.34
N LEU A 199 20.54 9.08 7.77
CA LEU A 199 21.30 9.68 8.87
C LEU A 199 21.89 11.04 8.47
N THR A 200 22.37 11.17 7.24
CA THR A 200 22.85 12.44 6.70
C THR A 200 21.70 13.44 6.62
N GLN A 201 20.50 13.01 6.19
CA GLN A 201 19.30 13.85 6.20
C GLN A 201 18.95 14.29 7.63
N ALA A 202 18.94 13.38 8.60
CA ALA A 202 18.64 13.68 10.00
C ALA A 202 19.62 14.71 10.59
N ILE A 203 20.93 14.47 10.43
CA ILE A 203 21.99 15.40 10.87
C ILE A 203 21.82 16.77 10.22
N GLN A 204 21.47 16.81 8.93
CA GLN A 204 21.26 18.07 8.23
C GLN A 204 20.01 18.79 8.71
N ARG A 205 18.89 18.09 8.96
CA ARG A 205 17.64 18.68 9.46
C ARG A 205 17.83 19.34 10.83
N ASP A 206 18.54 18.68 11.74
CA ASP A 206 18.75 19.15 13.12
C ASP A 206 19.60 20.44 13.19
N ARG A 207 20.32 20.77 12.11
CA ARG A 207 21.22 21.93 12.02
C ARG A 207 20.66 23.10 11.23
N VAL A 208 19.54 22.91 10.56
CA VAL A 208 18.92 23.97 9.77
C VAL A 208 18.10 24.86 10.69
N GLU A 209 18.35 26.17 10.62
CA GLU A 209 17.57 27.17 11.35
C GLU A 209 16.06 27.00 11.14
N PRO A 210 15.20 27.16 12.17
CA PRO A 210 13.77 26.84 12.08
C PRO A 210 13.02 27.52 10.92
N SER A 211 13.34 28.78 10.61
CA SER A 211 12.74 29.53 9.50
C SER A 211 13.13 28.96 8.14
N ARG A 212 14.40 28.56 7.98
CA ARG A 212 14.89 27.91 6.75
C ARG A 212 14.32 26.50 6.63
N ALA A 213 14.17 25.77 7.73
CA ALA A 213 13.55 24.45 7.75
C ALA A 213 12.09 24.51 7.30
N ALA A 214 11.33 25.54 7.73
CA ALA A 214 9.98 25.79 7.25
C ALA A 214 9.94 26.06 5.73
N ALA A 215 10.83 26.92 5.23
CA ALA A 215 10.92 27.19 3.79
C ALA A 215 11.26 25.95 2.95
N LEU A 216 12.14 25.07 3.46
CA LEU A 216 12.49 23.82 2.78
C LEU A 216 11.34 22.79 2.81
N ARG A 217 10.60 22.68 3.93
CA ARG A 217 9.38 21.85 3.99
C ARG A 217 8.34 22.32 2.97
N HIS A 218 8.12 23.63 2.89
CA HIS A 218 7.21 24.22 1.91
C HIS A 218 7.67 23.92 0.48
N ALA A 219 8.96 24.08 0.18
CA ALA A 219 9.51 23.76 -1.13
C ALA A 219 9.33 22.28 -1.51
N VAL A 220 9.58 21.35 -0.58
CA VAL A 220 9.33 19.91 -0.81
C VAL A 220 7.84 19.64 -1.03
N THR A 221 6.96 20.24 -0.23
CA THR A 221 5.50 20.12 -0.42
C THR A 221 5.07 20.62 -1.80
N TYR A 222 5.61 21.75 -2.26
CA TYR A 222 5.35 22.27 -3.59
C TYR A 222 5.87 21.35 -4.70
N VAL A 223 7.08 20.80 -4.54
CA VAL A 223 7.66 19.85 -5.52
C VAL A 223 6.81 18.59 -5.61
N LEU A 224 6.44 17.97 -4.47
CA LEU A 224 5.60 16.77 -4.46
C LEU A 224 4.23 17.02 -5.10
N ARG A 225 3.62 18.17 -4.83
CA ARG A 225 2.36 18.58 -5.47
C ARG A 225 2.53 18.80 -6.97
N SER A 226 3.63 19.40 -7.39
CA SER A 226 3.90 19.65 -8.82
C SER A 226 4.26 18.37 -9.57
N ALA A 227 4.84 17.40 -8.87
CA ALA A 227 5.20 16.08 -9.35
C ALA A 227 4.07 15.05 -9.24
N THR A 228 2.84 15.48 -8.92
CA THR A 228 1.68 14.57 -8.82
C THR A 228 1.54 13.77 -10.12
N PRO A 229 1.56 12.43 -10.06
CA PRO A 229 1.40 11.59 -11.24
C PRO A 229 0.01 11.71 -11.85
N GLY A 230 -0.23 10.95 -12.93
CA GLY A 230 -1.56 10.83 -13.52
C GLY A 230 -2.59 10.19 -12.59
N ASP A 231 -3.70 9.75 -13.17
CA ASP A 231 -4.83 9.16 -12.41
C ASP A 231 -4.41 7.97 -11.53
N PRO A 232 -4.57 8.02 -10.19
CA PRO A 232 -4.19 6.93 -9.29
C PRO A 232 -4.99 5.64 -9.49
N ASP A 233 -6.16 5.71 -10.17
CA ASP A 233 -6.96 4.55 -10.49
C ASP A 233 -6.39 3.72 -11.65
N LEU A 234 -5.38 4.25 -12.37
CA LEU A 234 -4.82 3.68 -13.59
C LEU A 234 -3.39 3.10 -13.42
N PRO A 235 -3.15 1.83 -13.81
CA PRO A 235 -1.84 1.17 -13.65
C PRO A 235 -0.63 1.90 -14.26
N GLU A 236 -0.82 2.63 -15.36
CA GLU A 236 0.25 3.37 -16.02
C GLU A 236 0.84 4.50 -15.17
N SER A 237 0.09 5.02 -14.20
CA SER A 237 0.55 6.11 -13.32
C SER A 237 1.22 5.60 -12.04
N TRP A 238 1.04 4.31 -11.72
CA TRP A 238 1.46 3.70 -10.46
C TRP A 238 2.95 3.79 -10.18
N PRO A 239 3.88 3.64 -11.16
CA PRO A 239 5.31 3.84 -10.88
C PRO A 239 5.61 5.24 -10.33
N GLY A 240 4.91 6.27 -10.82
CA GLY A 240 5.03 7.63 -10.31
C GLY A 240 4.46 7.76 -8.89
N TRP A 241 3.30 7.14 -8.64
CA TRP A 241 2.67 7.15 -7.31
C TRP A 241 3.47 6.38 -6.27
N GLU A 242 4.12 5.28 -6.64
CA GLU A 242 5.00 4.51 -5.78
C GLU A 242 6.18 5.38 -5.30
N GLN A 243 6.87 6.04 -6.23
CA GLN A 243 7.98 6.95 -5.93
C GLN A 243 7.51 8.10 -5.03
N LEU A 244 6.40 8.76 -5.37
CA LEU A 244 5.85 9.86 -4.59
C LEU A 244 5.45 9.43 -3.17
N THR A 245 4.74 8.31 -3.04
CA THR A 245 4.24 7.80 -1.74
C THR A 245 5.38 7.43 -0.79
N ALA A 246 6.51 6.94 -1.31
CA ALA A 246 7.71 6.67 -0.52
C ALA A 246 8.25 7.94 0.17
N HIS A 247 8.21 9.09 -0.51
CA HIS A 247 8.66 10.37 0.06
C HIS A 247 7.68 11.00 1.05
N ILE A 248 6.41 10.60 1.03
CA ILE A 248 5.41 11.06 2.01
C ILE A 248 5.66 10.43 3.39
N SER A 249 5.98 9.14 3.43
CA SER A 249 6.07 8.37 4.68
C SER A 249 7.35 8.66 5.49
N GLY A 250 8.40 9.19 4.86
CA GLY A 250 9.73 9.36 5.46
C GLY A 250 10.10 10.79 5.90
N ARG A 251 9.17 11.75 5.83
CA ARG A 251 9.45 13.18 6.07
C ARG A 251 8.96 13.66 7.44
N PRO A 252 9.60 14.71 8.02
CA PRO A 252 9.05 15.41 9.17
C PRO A 252 7.66 15.97 8.86
N ARG A 253 6.77 15.97 9.85
CA ARG A 253 5.39 16.41 9.67
C ARG A 253 5.35 17.85 9.13
N PRO A 254 4.65 18.11 8.02
CA PRO A 254 4.42 19.47 7.50
C PRO A 254 3.66 20.33 8.52
N ASP A 255 3.79 21.66 8.40
CA ASP A 255 2.91 22.59 9.11
C ASP A 255 1.49 22.57 8.52
N ASP A 256 0.56 23.28 9.16
CA ASP A 256 -0.86 23.21 8.83
C ASP A 256 -1.17 23.72 7.41
N THR A 257 -0.39 24.70 6.92
CA THR A 257 -0.56 25.23 5.56
C THR A 257 -0.10 24.21 4.52
N ASP A 258 1.03 23.55 4.76
CA ASP A 258 1.56 22.51 3.90
C ASP A 258 0.71 21.22 3.92
N GLN A 259 0.09 20.90 5.05
CA GLN A 259 -0.86 19.78 5.16
C GLN A 259 -2.03 19.97 4.21
N PHE A 260 -2.64 21.16 4.21
CA PHE A 260 -3.74 21.49 3.31
C PHE A 260 -3.33 21.37 1.83
N LEU A 261 -2.17 21.91 1.46
CA LEU A 261 -1.68 21.87 0.08
C LEU A 261 -1.41 20.44 -0.44
N LEU A 262 -1.08 19.51 0.46
CA LEU A 262 -0.80 18.12 0.10
C LEU A 262 -2.02 17.20 0.19
N CYS A 263 -3.16 17.65 0.73
CA CYS A 263 -4.30 16.77 1.01
C CYS A 263 -4.74 15.96 -0.23
N ALA A 264 -4.89 16.60 -1.38
CA ALA A 264 -5.25 15.93 -2.63
C ALA A 264 -4.21 14.88 -3.06
N VAL A 265 -2.93 15.17 -2.89
CA VAL A 265 -1.82 14.25 -3.23
C VAL A 265 -1.80 13.06 -2.28
N LEU A 266 -2.03 13.30 -0.98
CA LEU A 266 -2.09 12.25 0.03
C LEU A 266 -3.29 11.32 -0.19
N LEU A 267 -4.45 11.87 -0.51
CA LEU A 267 -5.63 11.08 -0.90
C LEU A 267 -5.37 10.30 -2.19
N GLY A 268 -4.68 10.89 -3.16
CA GLY A 268 -4.23 10.20 -4.38
C GLY A 268 -3.29 9.03 -4.09
N SER A 269 -2.34 9.18 -3.18
CA SER A 269 -1.47 8.10 -2.70
C SER A 269 -2.27 6.99 -2.01
N ALA A 270 -3.23 7.33 -1.15
CA ALA A 270 -4.10 6.35 -0.50
C ALA A 270 -4.92 5.57 -1.54
N ARG A 271 -5.47 6.26 -2.55
CA ARG A 271 -6.18 5.63 -3.67
C ARG A 271 -5.29 4.75 -4.51
N TYR A 272 -4.06 5.17 -4.83
CA TYR A 272 -3.08 4.31 -5.50
C TYR A 272 -2.81 3.03 -4.69
N LEU A 273 -2.59 3.14 -3.37
CA LEU A 273 -2.34 1.97 -2.52
C LEU A 273 -3.53 1.01 -2.52
N MET A 274 -4.76 1.54 -2.50
CA MET A 274 -5.98 0.74 -2.66
C MET A 274 -6.02 0.00 -4.00
N ARG A 275 -5.85 0.74 -5.09
CA ARG A 275 -6.03 0.23 -6.46
C ARG A 275 -4.92 -0.71 -6.92
N SER A 276 -3.72 -0.55 -6.37
CA SER A 276 -2.58 -1.45 -6.58
C SER A 276 -2.59 -2.69 -5.68
N GLY A 277 -3.58 -2.83 -4.78
CA GLY A 277 -3.74 -3.99 -3.90
C GLY A 277 -2.90 -3.95 -2.63
N ARG A 278 -2.28 -2.82 -2.29
CA ARG A 278 -1.53 -2.60 -1.03
C ARG A 278 -2.46 -2.18 0.10
N LEU A 279 -3.49 -3.01 0.35
CA LEU A 279 -4.66 -2.65 1.16
C LEU A 279 -4.33 -2.31 2.61
N HIS A 280 -3.40 -3.03 3.25
CA HIS A 280 -2.99 -2.73 4.62
C HIS A 280 -2.24 -1.39 4.74
N GLU A 281 -1.51 -0.98 3.71
CA GLU A 281 -0.82 0.32 3.71
C GLU A 281 -1.82 1.46 3.49
N ALA A 282 -2.78 1.27 2.60
CA ALA A 282 -3.89 2.20 2.42
C ALA A 282 -4.72 2.36 3.70
N HIS A 283 -5.01 1.25 4.39
CA HIS A 283 -5.73 1.25 5.66
C HIS A 283 -4.99 2.01 6.76
N ARG A 284 -3.71 1.71 6.96
CA ARG A 284 -2.86 2.44 7.92
C ARG A 284 -2.76 3.92 7.58
N MET A 285 -2.54 4.27 6.31
CA MET A 285 -2.44 5.66 5.86
C MET A 285 -3.76 6.40 6.09
N SER A 286 -4.89 5.85 5.63
CA SER A 286 -6.19 6.49 5.80
C SER A 286 -6.59 6.67 7.26
N MET A 287 -6.27 5.71 8.14
CA MET A 287 -6.45 5.88 9.59
C MET A 287 -5.62 7.02 10.17
N GLU A 288 -4.30 7.01 9.91
CA GLU A 288 -3.39 8.03 10.45
C GLU A 288 -3.81 9.43 10.01
N PHE A 289 -4.09 9.60 8.72
CA PHE A 289 -4.46 10.90 8.17
C PHE A 289 -5.85 11.35 8.57
N HIS A 290 -6.82 10.42 8.70
CA HIS A 290 -8.13 10.73 9.27
C HIS A 290 -8.00 11.29 10.69
N ASP A 291 -7.28 10.62 11.58
CA ASP A 291 -7.14 11.04 12.98
C ASP A 291 -6.37 12.36 13.07
N LEU A 292 -5.38 12.56 12.20
CA LEU A 292 -4.61 13.78 12.10
C LEU A 292 -5.47 14.98 11.66
N TRP A 293 -6.26 14.83 10.59
CA TRP A 293 -7.15 15.88 10.09
C TRP A 293 -8.28 16.15 11.07
N ALA A 294 -8.89 15.13 11.66
CA ALA A 294 -9.94 15.28 12.67
C ALA A 294 -9.45 16.04 13.90
N GLY A 295 -8.23 15.76 14.37
CA GLY A 295 -7.63 16.45 15.51
C GLY A 295 -7.29 17.92 15.22
N HIS A 296 -7.03 18.27 13.97
CA HIS A 296 -6.59 19.61 13.57
C HIS A 296 -7.72 20.50 13.07
N PHE A 297 -8.52 20.02 12.11
CA PHE A 297 -9.59 20.78 11.46
C PHE A 297 -10.99 20.45 11.99
N GLY A 298 -11.12 19.38 12.79
CA GLY A 298 -12.40 18.88 13.26
C GLY A 298 -13.02 17.82 12.34
N ALA A 299 -14.00 17.09 12.88
CA ALA A 299 -14.62 15.92 12.23
C ALA A 299 -15.49 16.28 11.00
N ASP A 300 -16.04 17.50 10.95
CA ASP A 300 -16.95 17.94 9.88
C ASP A 300 -16.24 18.69 8.75
N HIS A 301 -14.92 18.86 8.82
CA HIS A 301 -14.16 19.50 7.74
C HIS A 301 -14.20 18.63 6.47
N PRO A 302 -14.41 19.19 5.26
CA PRO A 302 -14.50 18.42 4.02
C PRO A 302 -13.34 17.44 3.79
N ASP A 303 -12.11 17.87 4.07
CA ASP A 303 -10.93 17.00 3.94
C ASP A 303 -10.89 15.88 5.00
N THR A 304 -11.37 16.15 6.23
CA THR A 304 -11.50 15.10 7.25
C THR A 304 -12.51 14.05 6.80
N LEU A 305 -13.61 14.49 6.19
CA LEU A 305 -14.63 13.60 5.64
C LEU A 305 -14.12 12.83 4.41
N ALA A 306 -13.22 13.41 3.60
CA ALA A 306 -12.53 12.70 2.54
C ALA A 306 -11.65 11.57 3.08
N TRP A 307 -10.87 11.85 4.12
CA TRP A 307 -10.09 10.82 4.81
C TRP A 307 -10.94 9.74 5.47
N ALA A 308 -12.05 10.12 6.10
CA ALA A 308 -12.99 9.18 6.69
C ALA A 308 -13.62 8.26 5.62
N ALA A 309 -13.94 8.80 4.44
CA ALA A 309 -14.42 8.01 3.30
C ALA A 309 -13.35 7.02 2.80
N SER A 310 -12.11 7.48 2.60
CA SER A 310 -11.00 6.60 2.21
C SER A 310 -10.70 5.53 3.26
N ARG A 311 -10.88 5.84 4.55
CA ARG A 311 -10.77 4.86 5.63
C ARG A 311 -11.87 3.81 5.54
N ALA A 312 -13.12 4.22 5.31
CA ALA A 312 -14.22 3.27 5.15
C ALA A 312 -13.98 2.30 3.98
N GLU A 313 -13.49 2.82 2.85
CA GLU A 313 -13.10 2.02 1.67
C GLU A 313 -11.97 1.03 2.02
N ALA A 314 -10.93 1.50 2.70
CA ALA A 314 -9.80 0.65 3.10
C ALA A 314 -10.19 -0.42 4.12
N GLU A 315 -11.06 -0.09 5.09
CA GLU A 315 -11.62 -1.07 6.04
C GLU A 315 -12.41 -2.16 5.32
N ALA A 316 -13.23 -1.79 4.33
CA ALA A 316 -13.96 -2.77 3.53
C ALA A 316 -13.00 -3.69 2.77
N ALA A 317 -11.96 -3.12 2.15
CA ALA A 317 -11.02 -3.88 1.34
C ALA A 317 -10.18 -4.89 2.15
N ILE A 318 -9.96 -4.66 3.45
CA ILE A 318 -9.31 -5.65 4.33
C ILE A 318 -10.31 -6.63 4.99
N GLY A 319 -11.60 -6.57 4.62
CA GLY A 319 -12.66 -7.46 5.12
C GLY A 319 -13.38 -6.96 6.38
N GLY A 320 -13.13 -5.73 6.83
CA GLY A 320 -13.74 -5.10 8.00
C GLY A 320 -15.15 -4.53 7.74
N TYR A 321 -16.07 -5.33 7.19
CA TYR A 321 -17.33 -4.83 6.62
C TYR A 321 -18.25 -4.09 7.61
N ALA A 322 -18.36 -4.55 8.85
CA ALA A 322 -19.19 -3.89 9.85
C ALA A 322 -18.66 -2.49 10.23
N GLU A 323 -17.34 -2.35 10.33
CA GLU A 323 -16.70 -1.07 10.62
C GLU A 323 -16.74 -0.14 9.40
N ALA A 324 -16.52 -0.68 8.20
CA ALA A 324 -16.67 0.06 6.95
C ALA A 324 -18.08 0.66 6.80
N HIS A 325 -19.13 -0.13 7.08
CA HIS A 325 -20.51 0.35 7.09
C HIS A 325 -20.72 1.46 8.12
N ARG A 326 -20.23 1.28 9.35
CA ARG A 326 -20.35 2.28 10.41
C ARG A 326 -19.70 3.60 10.02
N LEU A 327 -18.50 3.55 9.44
CA LEU A 327 -17.76 4.72 8.96
C LEU A 327 -18.47 5.37 7.76
N ALA A 328 -18.89 4.58 6.76
CA ALA A 328 -19.59 5.09 5.59
C ALA A 328 -20.90 5.81 5.95
N LEU A 329 -21.64 5.28 6.93
CA LEU A 329 -22.86 5.90 7.44
C LEU A 329 -22.58 7.25 8.11
N ASP A 330 -21.59 7.31 9.03
CA ASP A 330 -21.21 8.56 9.70
C ASP A 330 -20.74 9.63 8.69
N VAL A 331 -19.93 9.24 7.71
CA VAL A 331 -19.47 10.14 6.64
C VAL A 331 -20.64 10.66 5.82
N LEU A 332 -21.59 9.80 5.45
CA LEU A 332 -22.76 10.21 4.68
C LEU A 332 -23.62 11.21 5.48
N GLU A 333 -23.90 10.93 6.75
CA GLU A 333 -24.70 11.81 7.61
C GLU A 333 -24.04 13.19 7.76
N ARG A 334 -22.72 13.24 7.98
CA ARG A 334 -21.97 14.50 8.06
C ARG A 334 -21.93 15.25 6.73
N ARG A 335 -21.65 14.58 5.61
CA ARG A 335 -21.64 15.21 4.29
C ARG A 335 -23.00 15.76 3.89
N ARG A 336 -24.10 15.06 4.22
CA ARG A 336 -25.45 15.60 4.06
C ARG A 336 -25.65 16.88 4.84
N HIS A 337 -25.17 16.93 6.09
CA HIS A 337 -25.30 18.11 6.92
C HIS A 337 -24.46 19.30 6.41
N VAL A 338 -23.22 19.04 5.97
CA VAL A 338 -22.24 20.09 5.60
C VAL A 338 -22.40 20.54 4.14
N LEU A 339 -22.59 19.61 3.22
CA LEU A 339 -22.54 19.85 1.76
C LEU A 339 -23.93 19.76 1.10
N GLY A 340 -24.90 19.13 1.76
CA GLY A 340 -26.23 18.87 1.22
C GLY A 340 -26.33 17.55 0.44
N ASP A 341 -27.57 17.16 0.12
CA ASP A 341 -27.91 15.85 -0.45
C ASP A 341 -27.46 15.61 -1.90
N ASP A 342 -27.37 16.67 -2.70
CA ASP A 342 -27.06 16.61 -4.14
C ASP A 342 -25.58 16.92 -4.44
N HIS A 343 -24.76 17.17 -3.41
CA HIS A 343 -23.33 17.41 -3.61
C HIS A 343 -22.62 16.14 -4.13
N PRO A 344 -21.70 16.22 -5.10
CA PRO A 344 -21.01 15.05 -5.65
C PRO A 344 -20.37 14.14 -4.60
N ASP A 345 -19.73 14.71 -3.58
CA ASP A 345 -19.14 13.93 -2.47
C ASP A 345 -20.19 13.23 -1.59
N THR A 346 -21.37 13.82 -1.43
CA THR A 346 -22.48 13.19 -0.72
C THR A 346 -23.01 12.01 -1.52
N VAL A 347 -23.19 12.18 -2.84
CA VAL A 347 -23.60 11.11 -3.76
C VAL A 347 -22.56 9.98 -3.78
N ALA A 348 -21.26 10.31 -3.79
CA ALA A 348 -20.18 9.32 -3.69
C ALA A 348 -20.25 8.54 -2.37
N SER A 349 -20.48 9.21 -1.23
CA SER A 349 -20.67 8.54 0.06
C SER A 349 -21.90 7.65 0.13
N MET A 350 -22.99 8.02 -0.54
CA MET A 350 -24.16 7.14 -0.67
C MET A 350 -23.81 5.87 -1.44
N ASN A 351 -23.01 5.97 -2.51
CA ASN A 351 -22.53 4.82 -3.25
C ASN A 351 -21.65 3.90 -2.38
N SER A 352 -20.74 4.47 -1.59
CA SER A 352 -19.90 3.72 -0.64
C SER A 352 -20.70 3.05 0.48
N LEU A 353 -21.75 3.71 0.99
CA LEU A 353 -22.64 3.08 1.97
C LEU A 353 -23.44 1.92 1.36
N ALA A 354 -23.92 2.07 0.11
CA ALA A 354 -24.59 0.98 -0.60
C ALA A 354 -23.66 -0.22 -0.80
N GLU A 355 -22.40 0.03 -1.14
CA GLU A 355 -21.37 -1.00 -1.27
C GLU A 355 -21.10 -1.70 0.07
N ALA A 356 -21.01 -0.94 1.18
CA ALA A 356 -20.87 -1.52 2.50
C ALA A 356 -22.08 -2.40 2.89
N LEU A 357 -23.30 -2.04 2.47
CA LEU A 357 -24.49 -2.88 2.65
C LEU A 357 -24.41 -4.17 1.83
N VAL A 358 -23.90 -4.13 0.60
CA VAL A 358 -23.63 -5.34 -0.20
C VAL A 358 -22.65 -6.25 0.52
N TYR A 359 -21.56 -5.70 1.05
CA TYR A 359 -20.57 -6.47 1.80
C TYR A 359 -21.13 -7.08 3.08
N LEU A 360 -22.16 -6.49 3.69
CA LEU A 360 -22.87 -7.08 4.84
C LEU A 360 -23.96 -8.09 4.45
N GLY A 361 -24.26 -8.24 3.15
CA GLY A 361 -25.35 -9.09 2.67
C GLY A 361 -26.73 -8.44 2.70
N ALA A 362 -26.84 -7.14 3.00
CA ALA A 362 -28.09 -6.39 3.06
C ALA A 362 -28.53 -5.92 1.65
N TYR A 363 -28.71 -6.87 0.73
CA TYR A 363 -28.86 -6.60 -0.71
C TYR A 363 -30.11 -5.77 -1.06
N ASP A 364 -31.24 -5.98 -0.37
CA ASP A 364 -32.46 -5.18 -0.58
C ASP A 364 -32.27 -3.70 -0.21
N GLU A 365 -31.54 -3.43 0.87
CA GLU A 365 -31.21 -2.07 1.29
C GLU A 365 -30.20 -1.43 0.34
N ALA A 366 -29.18 -2.19 -0.07
CA ALA A 366 -28.21 -1.75 -1.07
C ALA A 366 -28.88 -1.39 -2.41
N ARG A 367 -29.81 -2.23 -2.89
CA ARG A 367 -30.58 -1.97 -4.12
C ARG A 367 -31.30 -0.63 -4.06
N ARG A 368 -32.07 -0.38 -2.98
CA ARG A 368 -32.81 0.88 -2.81
C ARG A 368 -31.87 2.08 -2.82
N LEU A 369 -30.72 1.97 -2.15
CA LEU A 369 -29.76 3.06 -2.09
C LEU A 369 -29.07 3.30 -3.44
N TYR A 370 -28.69 2.24 -4.17
CA TYR A 370 -28.14 2.37 -5.53
C TYR A 370 -29.14 3.00 -6.50
N GLU A 371 -30.42 2.64 -6.44
CA GLU A 371 -31.47 3.24 -7.27
C GLU A 371 -31.60 4.77 -7.02
N ASP A 372 -31.52 5.21 -5.75
CA ASP A 372 -31.47 6.64 -5.39
C ASP A 372 -30.19 7.32 -5.91
N VAL A 373 -29.01 6.70 -5.68
CA VAL A 373 -27.73 7.20 -6.19
C VAL A 373 -27.76 7.37 -7.71
N LEU A 374 -28.31 6.40 -8.46
CA LEU A 374 -28.45 6.48 -9.91
C LEU A 374 -29.35 7.62 -10.37
N GLN A 375 -30.46 7.85 -9.68
CA GLN A 375 -31.33 8.98 -10.00
C GLN A 375 -30.60 10.31 -9.84
N ARG A 376 -29.82 10.46 -8.76
CA ARG A 376 -29.05 11.68 -8.47
C ARG A 376 -27.86 11.84 -9.42
N SER A 377 -27.04 10.81 -9.60
CA SER A 377 -25.85 10.85 -10.45
C SER A 377 -26.20 11.14 -11.91
N ARG A 378 -27.28 10.56 -12.45
CA ARG A 378 -27.78 10.89 -13.79
C ARG A 378 -28.17 12.37 -13.93
N ARG A 379 -28.79 12.94 -12.90
CA ARG A 379 -29.23 14.34 -12.90
C ARG A 379 -28.05 15.32 -12.80
N VAL A 380 -27.09 15.01 -11.93
CA VAL A 380 -25.99 15.92 -11.57
C VAL A 380 -24.77 15.77 -12.47
N LEU A 381 -24.39 14.52 -12.79
CA LEU A 381 -23.15 14.18 -13.50
C LEU A 381 -23.39 13.75 -14.95
N GLY A 382 -24.61 13.31 -15.26
CA GLY A 382 -24.98 12.78 -16.57
C GLY A 382 -24.91 11.25 -16.65
N GLU A 383 -25.42 10.71 -17.75
CA GLU A 383 -25.64 9.26 -17.87
C GLU A 383 -24.33 8.48 -18.05
N ASP A 384 -23.39 9.01 -18.85
CA ASP A 384 -22.11 8.38 -19.19
C ASP A 384 -20.97 8.77 -18.24
N ALA A 385 -21.26 9.48 -17.14
CA ALA A 385 -20.25 9.83 -16.15
C ALA A 385 -19.69 8.56 -15.48
N PRO A 386 -18.37 8.48 -15.20
CA PRO A 386 -17.76 7.30 -14.57
C PRO A 386 -18.47 6.85 -13.29
N VAL A 387 -18.81 7.78 -12.40
CA VAL A 387 -19.56 7.48 -11.17
C VAL A 387 -20.91 6.82 -11.47
N THR A 388 -21.67 7.32 -12.47
CA THR A 388 -22.97 6.75 -12.87
C THR A 388 -22.81 5.31 -13.39
N LEU A 389 -21.79 5.06 -14.21
CA LEU A 389 -21.50 3.73 -14.77
C LEU A 389 -21.04 2.75 -13.68
N THR A 390 -20.24 3.21 -12.72
CA THR A 390 -19.79 2.40 -11.58
C THR A 390 -20.97 2.04 -10.67
N THR A 391 -21.86 3.00 -10.36
CA THR A 391 -23.09 2.71 -9.58
C THR A 391 -24.00 1.72 -10.32
N LEU A 392 -24.12 1.83 -11.65
CA LEU A 392 -24.87 0.88 -12.46
C LEU A 392 -24.27 -0.54 -12.34
N ASN A 393 -22.96 -0.68 -12.51
CA ASN A 393 -22.27 -1.95 -12.33
C ASN A 393 -22.49 -2.55 -10.93
N SER A 394 -22.40 -1.73 -9.87
CA SER A 394 -22.65 -2.18 -8.49
C SER A 394 -24.11 -2.59 -8.23
N LEU A 395 -25.08 -1.91 -8.86
CA LEU A 395 -26.48 -2.34 -8.83
C LEU A 395 -26.64 -3.71 -9.50
N ALA A 396 -26.04 -3.93 -10.68
CA ALA A 396 -26.15 -5.21 -11.38
C ALA A 396 -25.65 -6.39 -10.57
N ILE A 397 -24.48 -6.28 -9.93
CA ILE A 397 -23.97 -7.38 -9.11
C ILE A 397 -24.86 -7.62 -7.87
N THR A 398 -25.50 -6.57 -7.34
CA THR A 398 -26.52 -6.70 -6.28
C THR A 398 -27.75 -7.45 -6.78
N LEU A 399 -28.17 -7.24 -8.04
CA LEU A 399 -29.27 -8.01 -8.65
C LEU A 399 -28.92 -9.49 -8.80
N VAL A 400 -27.66 -9.83 -9.12
CA VAL A 400 -27.22 -11.24 -9.10
C VAL A 400 -27.39 -11.84 -7.69
N ALA A 401 -26.99 -11.12 -6.64
CA ALA A 401 -27.12 -11.57 -5.26
C ALA A 401 -28.60 -11.71 -4.81
N LEU A 402 -29.50 -10.91 -5.39
CA LEU A 402 -30.96 -11.01 -5.21
C LEU A 402 -31.62 -12.09 -6.09
N ASN A 403 -30.82 -12.91 -6.80
CA ASN A 403 -31.31 -13.95 -7.70
C ASN A 403 -32.14 -13.39 -8.88
N GLU A 404 -31.75 -12.22 -9.41
CA GLU A 404 -32.27 -11.57 -10.62
C GLU A 404 -31.19 -11.45 -11.73
N PRO A 405 -30.54 -12.55 -12.16
CA PRO A 405 -29.36 -12.49 -13.02
C PRO A 405 -29.66 -12.06 -14.47
N GLU A 406 -30.89 -12.21 -14.98
CA GLU A 406 -31.27 -11.71 -16.29
C GLU A 406 -31.28 -10.19 -16.36
N ASP A 407 -31.73 -9.53 -15.30
CA ASP A 407 -31.74 -8.07 -15.18
C ASP A 407 -30.32 -7.53 -15.01
N ALA A 408 -29.51 -8.23 -14.21
CA ALA A 408 -28.08 -7.96 -14.09
C ALA A 408 -27.37 -8.05 -15.46
N ARG A 409 -27.60 -9.11 -16.24
CA ARG A 409 -26.99 -9.29 -17.57
C ARG A 409 -27.31 -8.10 -18.48
N ARG A 410 -28.60 -7.72 -18.60
CA ARG A 410 -29.00 -6.61 -19.48
C ARG A 410 -28.30 -5.30 -19.10
N LEU A 411 -28.19 -5.04 -17.81
CA LEU A 411 -27.55 -3.83 -17.30
C LEU A 411 -26.03 -3.87 -17.54
N LEU A 412 -25.37 -4.99 -17.25
CA LEU A 412 -23.92 -5.16 -17.43
C LEU A 412 -23.50 -5.09 -18.90
N GLU A 413 -24.29 -5.64 -19.82
CA GLU A 413 -24.03 -5.52 -21.26
C GLU A 413 -24.08 -4.06 -21.74
N ASP A 414 -25.07 -3.28 -21.29
CA ASP A 414 -25.16 -1.84 -21.59
C ASP A 414 -23.96 -1.07 -21.01
N VAL A 415 -23.68 -1.25 -19.72
CA VAL A 415 -22.59 -0.57 -19.03
C VAL A 415 -21.24 -0.91 -19.65
N LEU A 416 -20.99 -2.20 -19.94
CA LEU A 416 -19.75 -2.64 -20.56
C LEU A 416 -19.56 -2.02 -21.95
N ALA A 417 -20.62 -1.96 -22.77
CA ALA A 417 -20.56 -1.31 -24.07
C ALA A 417 -20.26 0.20 -23.94
N ARG A 418 -20.81 0.87 -22.93
CA ARG A 418 -20.59 2.30 -22.68
C ARG A 418 -19.20 2.58 -22.14
N GLN A 419 -18.72 1.82 -21.15
CA GLN A 419 -17.37 1.95 -20.60
C GLN A 419 -16.30 1.65 -21.65
N ARG A 420 -16.49 0.66 -22.53
CA ARG A 420 -15.58 0.42 -23.67
C ARG A 420 -15.45 1.64 -24.58
N ARG A 421 -16.53 2.39 -24.82
CA ARG A 421 -16.50 3.61 -25.64
C ARG A 421 -15.87 4.80 -24.93
N VAL A 422 -16.12 4.97 -23.63
CA VAL A 422 -15.73 6.16 -22.86
C VAL A 422 -14.35 6.02 -22.22
N LEU A 423 -14.08 4.86 -21.61
CA LEU A 423 -12.86 4.58 -20.82
C LEU A 423 -11.86 3.71 -21.58
N GLY A 424 -12.33 2.89 -22.53
CA GLY A 424 -11.52 1.93 -23.26
C GLY A 424 -11.62 0.50 -22.72
N GLU A 425 -11.10 -0.46 -23.50
CA GLU A 425 -11.21 -1.91 -23.24
C GLU A 425 -10.42 -2.38 -22.01
N ASP A 426 -9.27 -1.76 -21.75
CA ASP A 426 -8.33 -2.19 -20.70
C ASP A 426 -8.46 -1.38 -19.41
N HIS A 427 -9.42 -0.44 -19.35
CA HIS A 427 -9.66 0.34 -18.14
C HIS A 427 -10.11 -0.57 -16.98
N PRO A 428 -9.59 -0.39 -15.76
CA PRO A 428 -9.93 -1.23 -14.60
C PRO A 428 -11.43 -1.39 -14.35
N ASP A 429 -12.21 -0.32 -14.52
CA ASP A 429 -13.67 -0.37 -14.35
C ASP A 429 -14.38 -1.12 -15.48
N THR A 430 -13.90 -1.01 -16.73
CA THR A 430 -14.39 -1.82 -17.87
C THR A 430 -14.15 -3.31 -17.60
N LEU A 431 -12.95 -3.66 -17.13
CA LEU A 431 -12.59 -5.03 -16.77
C LEU A 431 -13.40 -5.54 -15.56
N SER A 432 -13.76 -4.66 -14.63
CA SER A 432 -14.61 -5.02 -13.47
C SER A 432 -16.04 -5.32 -13.91
N THR A 433 -16.61 -4.54 -14.83
CA THR A 433 -17.93 -4.82 -15.41
C THR A 433 -17.93 -6.10 -16.24
N ALA A 434 -16.87 -6.34 -17.04
CA ALA A 434 -16.71 -7.59 -17.77
C ALA A 434 -16.62 -8.81 -16.83
N HIS A 435 -15.89 -8.69 -15.71
CA HIS A 435 -15.86 -9.73 -14.69
C HIS A 435 -17.24 -9.98 -14.08
N ASN A 436 -17.97 -8.93 -13.71
CA ASN A 436 -19.32 -9.05 -13.15
C ASN A 436 -20.31 -9.67 -14.15
N LEU A 437 -20.14 -9.40 -15.45
CA LEU A 437 -20.91 -10.06 -16.51
C LEU A 437 -20.59 -11.56 -16.60
N ALA A 438 -19.34 -11.97 -16.39
CA ALA A 438 -18.97 -13.38 -16.30
C ALA A 438 -19.65 -14.07 -15.09
N VAL A 439 -19.73 -13.37 -13.94
CA VAL A 439 -20.47 -13.84 -12.76
C VAL A 439 -21.96 -14.01 -13.08
N ALA A 440 -22.58 -13.05 -13.77
CA ALA A 440 -23.97 -13.15 -14.20
C ALA A 440 -24.20 -14.35 -15.15
N PHE A 441 -23.29 -14.62 -16.09
CA PHE A 441 -23.37 -15.81 -16.94
C PHE A 441 -23.31 -17.12 -16.14
N SER A 442 -22.46 -17.22 -15.12
CA SER A 442 -22.45 -18.39 -14.23
C SER A 442 -23.77 -18.53 -13.46
N ALA A 443 -24.34 -17.43 -12.94
CA ALA A 443 -25.66 -17.46 -12.29
C ALA A 443 -26.79 -17.92 -13.23
N LEU A 444 -26.70 -17.57 -14.52
CA LEU A 444 -27.62 -18.02 -15.58
C LEU A 444 -27.39 -19.46 -16.06
N ARG A 445 -26.39 -20.17 -15.50
CA ARG A 445 -25.97 -21.50 -15.96
C ARG A 445 -25.52 -21.49 -17.43
N GLU A 446 -24.83 -20.43 -17.83
CA GLU A 446 -24.20 -20.23 -19.15
C GLU A 446 -22.65 -20.32 -19.05
N PRO A 447 -22.08 -21.48 -18.66
CA PRO A 447 -20.67 -21.57 -18.26
C PRO A 447 -19.67 -21.37 -19.41
N HIS A 448 -20.10 -21.58 -20.66
CA HIS A 448 -19.24 -21.29 -21.82
C HIS A 448 -18.97 -19.79 -21.97
N GLN A 449 -20.01 -18.95 -21.87
CA GLN A 449 -19.89 -17.49 -21.91
C GLN A 449 -19.09 -16.99 -20.70
N ALA A 450 -19.39 -17.51 -19.50
CA ALA A 450 -18.65 -17.17 -18.29
C ALA A 450 -17.16 -17.47 -18.41
N ARG A 451 -16.80 -18.67 -18.91
CA ARG A 451 -15.40 -19.07 -19.11
C ARG A 451 -14.68 -18.14 -20.09
N LEU A 452 -15.26 -17.89 -21.27
CA LEU A 452 -14.62 -17.07 -22.29
C LEU A 452 -14.31 -15.66 -21.78
N LEU A 453 -15.28 -15.02 -21.12
CA LEU A 453 -15.12 -13.67 -20.62
C LEU A 453 -14.17 -13.62 -19.41
N ALA A 454 -14.27 -14.57 -18.48
CA ALA A 454 -13.37 -14.64 -17.34
C ALA A 454 -11.91 -14.91 -17.76
N GLN A 455 -11.67 -15.72 -18.80
CA GLN A 455 -10.34 -15.96 -19.35
C GLN A 455 -9.72 -14.68 -19.93
N ASP A 456 -10.45 -13.95 -20.79
CA ASP A 456 -9.99 -12.69 -21.38
C ASP A 456 -9.66 -11.64 -20.29
N VAL A 457 -10.57 -11.47 -19.31
CA VAL A 457 -10.34 -10.53 -18.20
C VAL A 457 -9.15 -10.96 -17.34
N LEU A 458 -9.00 -12.25 -17.06
CA LEU A 458 -7.89 -12.78 -16.25
C LEU A 458 -6.54 -12.52 -16.93
N GLU A 459 -6.44 -12.76 -18.23
CA GLU A 459 -5.22 -12.50 -19.01
C GLU A 459 -4.84 -11.02 -19.00
N ARG A 460 -5.82 -10.12 -19.15
CA ARG A 460 -5.58 -8.67 -19.09
C ARG A 460 -5.17 -8.21 -17.68
N ARG A 461 -5.89 -8.64 -16.63
CA ARG A 461 -5.54 -8.28 -15.24
C ARG A 461 -4.17 -8.80 -14.84
N ARG A 462 -3.79 -10.03 -15.24
CA ARG A 462 -2.44 -10.55 -15.01
C ARG A 462 -1.35 -9.68 -15.63
N ARG A 463 -1.59 -9.15 -16.83
CA ARG A 463 -0.63 -8.28 -17.53
C ARG A 463 -0.39 -6.96 -16.81
N PHE A 464 -1.44 -6.33 -16.29
CA PHE A 464 -1.35 -4.97 -15.73
C PHE A 464 -1.20 -4.95 -14.19
N LEU A 465 -1.82 -5.89 -13.49
CA LEU A 465 -1.89 -5.94 -12.02
C LEU A 465 -1.00 -7.03 -11.41
N GLY A 466 -0.64 -8.04 -12.20
CA GLY A 466 0.06 -9.23 -11.73
C GLY A 466 -0.88 -10.32 -11.21
N ASP A 467 -0.29 -11.50 -10.96
CA ASP A 467 -1.00 -12.73 -10.58
C ASP A 467 -1.59 -12.71 -9.17
N ASP A 468 -1.03 -11.90 -8.28
CA ASP A 468 -1.36 -11.91 -6.85
C ASP A 468 -2.33 -10.79 -6.46
N HIS A 469 -2.69 -9.92 -7.41
CA HIS A 469 -3.59 -8.81 -7.14
C HIS A 469 -4.99 -9.33 -6.76
N PRO A 470 -5.65 -8.80 -5.70
CA PRO A 470 -6.95 -9.30 -5.24
C PRO A 470 -8.00 -9.39 -6.36
N SER A 471 -8.08 -8.36 -7.20
CA SER A 471 -9.01 -8.35 -8.34
C SER A 471 -8.65 -9.40 -9.43
N THR A 472 -7.38 -9.76 -9.60
CA THR A 472 -6.97 -10.86 -10.51
C THR A 472 -7.44 -12.20 -9.93
N LEU A 473 -7.25 -12.39 -8.62
CA LEU A 473 -7.64 -13.60 -7.89
C LEU A 473 -9.17 -13.81 -7.87
N ALA A 474 -9.95 -12.73 -7.77
CA ALA A 474 -11.41 -12.78 -7.87
C ALA A 474 -11.87 -13.33 -9.23
N VAL A 475 -11.25 -12.88 -10.34
CA VAL A 475 -11.55 -13.40 -11.69
C VAL A 475 -11.14 -14.86 -11.83
N ALA A 476 -10.01 -15.25 -11.24
CA ALA A 476 -9.57 -16.65 -11.24
C ALA A 476 -10.57 -17.58 -10.51
N THR A 477 -11.20 -17.12 -9.42
CA THR A 477 -12.29 -17.85 -8.76
C THR A 477 -13.48 -18.04 -9.71
N THR A 478 -13.96 -16.98 -10.37
CA THR A 478 -15.07 -17.07 -11.33
C THR A 478 -14.74 -17.99 -12.50
N LEU A 479 -13.50 -17.94 -13.01
CA LEU A 479 -13.05 -18.88 -14.03
C LEU A 479 -13.09 -20.32 -13.55
N ALA A 480 -12.61 -20.59 -12.33
CA ALA A 480 -12.63 -21.94 -11.78
C ALA A 480 -14.06 -22.49 -11.58
N ILE A 481 -15.00 -21.63 -11.19
CA ILE A 481 -16.43 -21.98 -11.12
C ILE A 481 -16.94 -22.38 -12.52
N ALA A 482 -16.73 -21.53 -13.54
CA ALA A 482 -17.17 -21.82 -14.90
C ALA A 482 -16.55 -23.11 -15.47
N VAL A 483 -15.26 -23.36 -15.21
CA VAL A 483 -14.56 -24.60 -15.60
C VAL A 483 -15.14 -25.82 -14.87
N SER A 484 -15.48 -25.70 -13.58
CA SER A 484 -16.17 -26.75 -12.83
C SER A 484 -17.56 -27.04 -13.39
N GLU A 485 -18.33 -26.02 -13.78
CA GLU A 485 -19.66 -26.16 -14.38
C GLU A 485 -19.64 -26.86 -15.74
N LEU A 486 -18.51 -26.78 -16.45
CA LEU A 486 -18.26 -27.54 -17.69
C LEU A 486 -17.84 -29.00 -17.44
N GLY A 487 -17.68 -29.40 -16.19
CA GLY A 487 -17.28 -30.76 -15.81
C GLY A 487 -15.77 -30.98 -15.76
N GLU A 488 -14.96 -29.95 -15.99
CA GLU A 488 -13.49 -30.02 -16.08
C GLU A 488 -12.85 -29.93 -14.67
N GLN A 489 -13.26 -30.83 -13.76
CA GLN A 489 -12.98 -30.72 -12.31
C GLN A 489 -11.49 -30.73 -11.95
N THR A 490 -10.65 -31.44 -12.71
CA THR A 490 -9.20 -31.50 -12.44
C THR A 490 -8.55 -30.13 -12.64
N GLU A 491 -8.93 -29.42 -13.71
CA GLU A 491 -8.43 -28.08 -14.01
C GLU A 491 -8.96 -27.07 -12.99
N ALA A 492 -10.28 -27.09 -12.72
CA ALA A 492 -10.90 -26.22 -11.73
C ALA A 492 -10.25 -26.35 -10.34
N ARG A 493 -9.89 -27.58 -9.94
CA ARG A 493 -9.19 -27.85 -8.67
C ARG A 493 -7.79 -27.23 -8.64
N LEU A 494 -7.02 -27.36 -9.72
CA LEU A 494 -5.68 -26.77 -9.80
C LEU A 494 -5.73 -25.24 -9.73
N LEU A 495 -6.64 -24.63 -10.49
CA LEU A 495 -6.86 -23.19 -10.48
C LEU A 495 -7.26 -22.69 -9.08
N THR A 496 -8.25 -23.32 -8.45
CA THR A 496 -8.75 -22.86 -7.15
C THR A 496 -7.76 -23.11 -6.02
N ALA A 497 -6.99 -24.20 -6.06
CA ALA A 497 -5.97 -24.47 -5.05
C ALA A 497 -4.82 -23.45 -5.10
N ASP A 498 -4.33 -23.10 -6.30
CA ASP A 498 -3.36 -22.02 -6.48
C ASP A 498 -3.93 -20.67 -6.02
N ASN A 499 -5.18 -20.38 -6.41
CA ASN A 499 -5.85 -19.13 -6.05
C ASN A 499 -6.04 -18.98 -4.53
N LEU A 500 -6.47 -20.04 -3.84
CA LEU A 500 -6.62 -20.05 -2.39
C LEU A 500 -5.28 -19.85 -1.67
N TYR A 501 -4.21 -20.45 -2.17
CA TYR A 501 -2.87 -20.23 -1.62
C TYR A 501 -2.46 -18.75 -1.73
N LYS A 502 -2.70 -18.12 -2.88
CA LYS A 502 -2.41 -16.69 -3.09
C LYS A 502 -3.27 -15.79 -2.19
N LEU A 503 -4.58 -16.01 -2.14
CA LEU A 503 -5.50 -15.24 -1.28
C LEU A 503 -5.13 -15.32 0.20
N ARG A 504 -4.75 -16.50 0.70
CA ARG A 504 -4.28 -16.67 2.09
C ARG A 504 -3.04 -15.83 2.38
N ARG A 505 -2.13 -15.74 1.42
CA ARG A 505 -0.89 -14.98 1.55
C ARG A 505 -1.12 -13.46 1.45
N THR A 506 -2.01 -13.02 0.56
CA THR A 506 -2.21 -11.59 0.26
C THR A 506 -3.24 -10.92 1.16
N LEU A 507 -4.39 -11.58 1.40
CA LEU A 507 -5.51 -11.02 2.17
C LEU A 507 -5.66 -11.66 3.55
N GLY A 508 -5.02 -12.82 3.77
CA GLY A 508 -5.12 -13.57 5.02
C GLY A 508 -6.30 -14.54 5.05
N GLU A 509 -6.26 -15.46 6.00
CA GLU A 509 -7.21 -16.57 6.14
C GLU A 509 -8.64 -16.14 6.54
N ASN A 510 -8.79 -14.96 7.11
CA ASN A 510 -10.07 -14.44 7.60
C ASN A 510 -10.81 -13.59 6.55
N HIS A 511 -10.14 -13.25 5.44
CA HIS A 511 -10.73 -12.38 4.44
C HIS A 511 -11.90 -13.09 3.74
N PRO A 512 -13.04 -12.41 3.52
CA PRO A 512 -14.23 -12.99 2.90
C PRO A 512 -13.95 -13.68 1.54
N GLU A 513 -13.11 -13.08 0.69
CA GLU A 513 -12.71 -13.72 -0.58
C GLU A 513 -11.89 -15.00 -0.38
N THR A 514 -11.04 -15.07 0.66
CA THR A 514 -10.29 -16.29 1.00
C THR A 514 -11.25 -17.39 1.48
N LEU A 515 -12.27 -17.03 2.25
CA LEU A 515 -13.31 -17.96 2.72
C LEU A 515 -14.15 -18.50 1.55
N GLU A 516 -14.52 -17.64 0.61
CA GLU A 516 -15.22 -18.03 -0.61
C GLU A 516 -14.36 -18.94 -1.51
N ALA A 517 -13.07 -18.63 -1.70
CA ALA A 517 -12.18 -19.51 -2.46
C ALA A 517 -12.02 -20.90 -1.79
N ALA A 518 -11.99 -20.95 -0.46
CA ALA A 518 -11.98 -22.21 0.28
C ALA A 518 -13.29 -23.00 0.10
N ARG A 519 -14.43 -22.31 0.08
CA ARG A 519 -15.75 -22.90 -0.21
C ARG A 519 -15.80 -23.46 -1.63
N VAL A 520 -15.39 -22.68 -2.63
CA VAL A 520 -15.35 -23.10 -4.05
C VAL A 520 -14.45 -24.32 -4.22
N LEU A 521 -13.27 -24.35 -3.60
CA LEU A 521 -12.39 -25.52 -3.66
C LEU A 521 -13.06 -26.76 -3.07
N ALA A 522 -13.76 -26.63 -1.95
CA ALA A 522 -14.47 -27.73 -1.33
C ALA A 522 -15.60 -28.28 -2.21
N VAL A 523 -16.37 -27.41 -2.87
CA VAL A 523 -17.41 -27.79 -3.84
C VAL A 523 -16.79 -28.58 -5.01
N ILE A 524 -15.66 -28.10 -5.57
CA ILE A 524 -14.96 -28.79 -6.67
C ILE A 524 -14.43 -30.16 -6.23
N LEU A 525 -13.88 -30.27 -5.01
CA LEU A 525 -13.43 -31.55 -4.46
C LEU A 525 -14.59 -32.55 -4.30
N ASN A 526 -15.78 -32.07 -3.92
CA ASN A 526 -16.97 -32.91 -3.84
C ASN A 526 -17.41 -33.37 -5.24
N HIS A 527 -17.44 -32.50 -6.25
CA HIS A 527 -17.77 -32.86 -7.63
C HIS A 527 -16.78 -33.88 -8.24
N LEU A 528 -15.51 -33.81 -7.84
CA LEU A 528 -14.50 -34.80 -8.26
C LEU A 528 -14.76 -36.20 -7.68
N GLY A 529 -15.59 -36.32 -6.64
CA GLY A 529 -15.84 -37.58 -5.92
C GLY A 529 -14.62 -38.10 -5.15
N LYS A 530 -13.58 -37.27 -5.01
CA LYS A 530 -12.32 -37.58 -4.32
C LYS A 530 -11.97 -36.37 -3.45
N GLY A 531 -11.90 -36.57 -2.14
CA GLY A 531 -11.52 -35.51 -1.20
C GLY A 531 -12.63 -34.95 -0.31
N HIS A 532 -13.75 -35.65 -0.12
CA HIS A 532 -14.83 -35.20 0.79
C HIS A 532 -14.35 -34.86 2.21
N HIS A 533 -13.35 -35.59 2.74
CA HIS A 533 -12.73 -35.27 4.02
C HIS A 533 -11.92 -33.97 4.00
N GLU A 534 -11.28 -33.64 2.88
CA GLU A 534 -10.58 -32.38 2.71
C GLU A 534 -11.56 -31.23 2.53
N ALA A 535 -12.60 -31.41 1.71
CA ALA A 535 -13.70 -30.48 1.54
C ALA A 535 -14.37 -30.14 2.89
N ALA A 536 -14.68 -31.15 3.69
CA ALA A 536 -15.26 -30.95 5.03
C ALA A 536 -14.33 -30.14 5.94
N ARG A 537 -13.02 -30.42 5.96
CA ARG A 537 -12.06 -29.65 6.78
C ARG A 537 -11.95 -28.20 6.33
N LEU A 538 -11.94 -27.95 5.02
CA LEU A 538 -11.91 -26.58 4.47
C LEU A 538 -13.16 -25.81 4.89
N LEU A 539 -14.34 -26.40 4.73
CA LEU A 539 -15.62 -25.78 5.06
C LEU A 539 -15.82 -25.60 6.56
N GLU A 540 -15.41 -26.56 7.40
CA GLU A 540 -15.44 -26.43 8.87
C GLU A 540 -14.58 -25.25 9.33
N ASN A 541 -13.37 -25.11 8.77
CA ASN A 541 -12.47 -23.99 9.08
C ASN A 541 -13.05 -22.66 8.60
N ALA A 542 -13.56 -22.63 7.36
CA ALA A 542 -14.14 -21.44 6.77
C ALA A 542 -15.38 -20.98 7.55
N LEU A 543 -16.23 -21.92 8.00
CA LEU A 543 -17.43 -21.64 8.78
C LEU A 543 -17.11 -21.05 10.17
N ASP A 544 -16.10 -21.59 10.85
CA ASP A 544 -15.66 -21.05 12.15
C ASP A 544 -15.08 -19.64 12.02
N ARG A 545 -14.38 -19.35 10.91
CA ARG A 545 -13.87 -18.01 10.62
C ARG A 545 -14.98 -17.04 10.24
N SER A 546 -15.83 -17.40 9.28
CA SER A 546 -16.90 -16.55 8.77
C SER A 546 -17.90 -16.18 9.89
N ARG A 547 -18.23 -17.12 10.78
CA ARG A 547 -19.08 -16.83 11.96
C ARG A 547 -18.47 -15.81 12.91
N ARG A 548 -17.15 -15.81 13.07
CA ARG A 548 -16.45 -14.86 13.96
C ARG A 548 -16.28 -13.49 13.32
N THR A 549 -16.08 -13.41 12.01
CA THR A 549 -15.75 -12.16 11.32
C THR A 549 -16.96 -11.49 10.67
N LEU A 550 -17.87 -12.27 10.09
CA LEU A 550 -19.04 -11.79 9.34
C LEU A 550 -20.36 -11.99 10.11
N GLY A 551 -20.40 -12.96 11.01
CA GLY A 551 -21.62 -13.35 11.72
C GLY A 551 -22.32 -14.55 11.08
N ALA A 552 -23.34 -15.08 11.79
CA ALA A 552 -24.05 -16.30 11.39
C ALA A 552 -24.98 -16.07 10.19
N ASP A 553 -25.67 -14.92 10.17
CA ASP A 553 -26.70 -14.56 9.17
C ASP A 553 -26.10 -13.98 7.87
N HIS A 554 -24.77 -13.92 7.76
CA HIS A 554 -24.11 -13.38 6.58
C HIS A 554 -24.21 -14.37 5.40
N PRO A 555 -24.54 -13.94 4.16
CA PRO A 555 -24.73 -14.84 3.01
C PRO A 555 -23.56 -15.80 2.72
N ILE A 556 -22.31 -15.34 2.87
CA ILE A 556 -21.11 -16.19 2.79
C ILE A 556 -21.13 -17.30 3.86
N THR A 557 -21.45 -16.94 5.12
CA THR A 557 -21.54 -17.93 6.22
C THR A 557 -22.62 -18.95 5.95
N GLU A 558 -23.78 -18.51 5.46
CA GLU A 558 -24.88 -19.42 5.10
C GLU A 558 -24.52 -20.34 3.95
N SER A 559 -23.85 -19.82 2.90
CA SER A 559 -23.41 -20.61 1.76
C SER A 559 -22.41 -21.69 2.18
N ILE A 560 -21.43 -21.33 3.02
CA ILE A 560 -20.47 -22.30 3.60
C ILE A 560 -21.20 -23.36 4.44
N LEU A 561 -22.19 -22.95 5.24
CA LEU A 561 -22.98 -23.85 6.07
C LEU A 561 -23.75 -24.88 5.23
N GLN A 562 -24.39 -24.42 4.15
CA GLN A 562 -25.13 -25.27 3.21
C GLN A 562 -24.20 -26.26 2.50
N ASP A 563 -23.06 -25.80 1.99
CA ASP A 563 -22.07 -26.65 1.32
C ASP A 563 -21.45 -27.68 2.29
N LEU A 564 -21.24 -27.31 3.56
CA LEU A 564 -20.76 -28.25 4.58
C LEU A 564 -21.81 -29.33 4.87
N ALA A 565 -23.08 -28.95 4.96
CA ALA A 565 -24.17 -29.90 5.14
C ALA A 565 -24.26 -30.88 3.95
N ALA A 566 -24.16 -30.38 2.71
CA ALA A 566 -24.12 -31.20 1.50
C ALA A 566 -22.91 -32.15 1.50
N THR A 567 -21.75 -31.66 1.93
CA THR A 567 -20.53 -32.48 2.07
C THR A 567 -20.74 -33.62 3.07
N TYR A 568 -21.31 -33.34 4.25
CA TYR A 568 -21.62 -34.38 5.23
C TYR A 568 -22.65 -35.39 4.71
N GLN A 569 -23.64 -34.96 3.94
CA GLN A 569 -24.57 -35.89 3.28
C GLN A 569 -23.84 -36.81 2.29
N ALA A 570 -22.94 -36.28 1.45
CA ALA A 570 -22.12 -37.07 0.54
C ALA A 570 -21.21 -38.08 1.27
N MET A 571 -20.81 -37.77 2.51
CA MET A 571 -20.04 -38.68 3.38
C MET A 571 -20.90 -39.69 4.16
N GLY A 572 -22.23 -39.67 4.01
CA GLY A 572 -23.15 -40.51 4.80
C GLY A 572 -23.37 -40.04 6.24
N LYS A 573 -22.87 -38.86 6.61
CA LYS A 573 -23.02 -38.24 7.94
C LYS A 573 -24.32 -37.43 8.04
N HIS A 574 -25.45 -38.12 7.85
CA HIS A 574 -26.76 -37.47 7.76
C HIS A 574 -27.20 -36.76 9.04
N LEU A 575 -26.83 -37.30 10.21
CA LEU A 575 -27.20 -36.72 11.50
C LEU A 575 -26.44 -35.42 11.75
N GLU A 576 -25.16 -35.37 11.39
CA GLU A 576 -24.31 -34.18 11.45
C GLU A 576 -24.82 -33.09 10.52
N ALA A 577 -25.19 -33.44 9.28
CA ALA A 577 -25.82 -32.51 8.34
C ALA A 577 -27.14 -31.93 8.88
N GLN A 578 -28.01 -32.76 9.45
CA GLN A 578 -29.27 -32.30 10.04
C GLN A 578 -29.05 -31.39 11.26
N ARG A 579 -28.09 -31.73 12.13
CA ARG A 579 -27.74 -30.89 13.29
C ARG A 579 -27.17 -29.54 12.87
N LEU A 580 -26.41 -29.52 11.79
CA LEU A 580 -25.79 -28.31 11.27
C LEU A 580 -26.85 -27.32 10.75
N LEU A 581 -27.91 -27.82 10.12
CA LEU A 581 -29.03 -27.02 9.60
C LEU A 581 -30.17 -26.80 10.61
N ALA A 582 -30.10 -27.38 11.81
CA ALA A 582 -31.17 -27.28 12.80
C ALA A 582 -31.25 -25.86 13.41
N PRO A 583 -32.45 -25.24 13.45
CA PRO A 583 -32.63 -23.95 14.10
C PRO A 583 -32.27 -24.03 15.59
N GLY A 584 -31.30 -23.23 16.04
CA GLY A 584 -30.94 -23.12 17.46
C GLY A 584 -29.74 -23.95 17.95
N SER A 585 -28.97 -24.59 17.08
CA SER A 585 -27.65 -25.16 17.45
C SER A 585 -26.65 -24.09 17.97
N GLU A 586 -27.00 -22.82 17.78
CA GLU A 586 -26.19 -21.61 18.02
C GLU A 586 -26.21 -21.09 19.46
N ARG A 587 -27.17 -21.45 20.30
CA ARG A 587 -27.24 -20.93 21.68
C ARG A 587 -26.30 -21.62 22.69
N ASN A 588 -25.66 -22.73 22.32
CA ASN A 588 -24.92 -23.58 23.27
C ASN A 588 -23.39 -23.60 23.12
N SER A 589 -22.80 -22.98 22.09
CA SER A 589 -21.33 -22.98 21.91
C SER A 589 -20.60 -21.89 22.69
N SER A 590 -21.30 -20.88 23.21
CA SER A 590 -20.72 -19.79 24.02
C SER A 590 -20.59 -20.10 25.51
N ARG A 591 -20.99 -21.31 25.96
CA ARG A 591 -20.79 -21.77 27.34
C ARG A 591 -19.87 -23.00 27.40
N ARG A 592 -18.57 -22.79 27.17
CA ARG A 592 -17.56 -23.69 27.79
C ARG A 592 -17.21 -23.11 29.17
N PRO A 593 -17.42 -23.86 30.27
CA PRO A 593 -16.96 -23.41 31.58
C PRO A 593 -15.43 -23.45 31.59
N ARG A 594 -14.80 -22.33 31.96
CA ARG A 594 -13.39 -22.33 32.36
C ARG A 594 -13.25 -23.32 33.53
N ARG A 595 -12.45 -24.35 33.35
CA ARG A 595 -11.88 -25.16 34.44
C ARG A 595 -10.40 -24.91 34.47
#